data_AF-A0AA41JKT8-F1
#
_entry.id   AF-A0AA41JKT8-F1
#
_cell.length_a   1.000
_cell.length_b   1.000
_cell.length_c   1.000
_cell.angle_alpha   90.00
_cell.angle_beta   90.00
_cell.angle_gamma   90.00
#
_symmetry.space_group_name_H-M   'P 1'
#
loop_
_entity.id
_entity.type
_entity.pdbx_description
1 polymer ?
#
loop_
_entity_poly.entity_id
_entity_poly.type
_entity_poly.pdbx_seq_one_letter_code
_entity_poly.pdbx_strand_id
1 'polypeptide(L)'
;MDARLIEMVREEADSPLWGDLEITPETDLCIDLELSDRAMLRLMQRFSESFGVDISAFDVDYYYPSRKLGFGRFLVEVLKSPFSSGARDKILERPLTIRMMEAAIEAGRWEM
;
A
#
# COMPACT_ATOMS: atom_id res chain seq x y z
N MET A 1 1.03 -1.07 -16.00
CA MET A 1 0.36 -0.06 -15.16
C MET A 1 -0.94 0.41 -15.75
N ASP A 2 -2.03 -0.16 -15.23
CA ASP A 2 -3.40 0.25 -15.55
C ASP A 2 -3.64 1.67 -15.02
N ALA A 3 -4.03 2.60 -15.90
CA ALA A 3 -4.26 3.99 -15.54
C ALA A 3 -5.36 4.17 -14.48
N ARG A 4 -6.37 3.29 -14.48
CA ARG A 4 -7.47 3.31 -13.50
C ARG A 4 -6.99 2.94 -12.11
N LEU A 5 -6.01 2.04 -12.01
CA LEU A 5 -5.41 1.64 -10.73
C LEU A 5 -4.64 2.83 -10.15
N ILE A 6 -3.87 3.52 -10.99
CA ILE A 6 -3.08 4.68 -10.59
C ILE A 6 -3.96 5.84 -10.13
N GLU A 7 -5.05 6.11 -10.85
CA GLU A 7 -6.02 7.13 -10.45
C GLU A 7 -6.67 6.79 -9.10
N MET A 8 -7.14 5.55 -8.92
CA MET A 8 -7.74 5.10 -7.66
C MET A 8 -6.78 5.24 -6.46
N VAL A 9 -5.53 4.84 -6.64
CA VAL A 9 -4.50 4.95 -5.60
C VAL A 9 -4.23 6.43 -5.27
N ARG A 10 -4.19 7.31 -6.27
CA ARG A 10 -4.03 8.76 -6.06
C ARG A 10 -5.20 9.37 -5.28
N GLU A 11 -6.42 8.93 -5.55
CA GLU A 11 -7.62 9.44 -4.85
C GLU A 11 -7.65 9.06 -3.36
N GLU A 12 -7.16 7.86 -3.01
CA GLU A 12 -7.15 7.40 -1.61
C GLU A 12 -5.89 7.86 -0.84
N ALA A 13 -4.86 8.33 -1.53
CA ALA A 13 -3.67 8.91 -0.92
C ALA A 13 -4.02 10.25 -0.23
N ASP A 14 -4.01 10.23 1.11
CA ASP A 14 -4.55 11.30 1.97
C ASP A 14 -3.66 12.55 2.07
N SER A 15 -2.71 12.76 1.15
CA SER A 15 -1.76 13.88 1.22
C SER A 15 -1.81 14.83 0.01
N PRO A 16 -2.00 16.14 0.24
CA PRO A 16 -1.98 17.16 -0.81
C PRO A 16 -0.57 17.41 -1.38
N LEU A 17 0.46 16.70 -0.92
CA LEU A 17 1.85 16.83 -1.39
C LEU A 17 2.16 15.96 -2.62
N TRP A 18 1.24 15.09 -3.04
CA TRP A 18 1.50 14.09 -4.10
C TRP A 18 1.25 14.58 -5.53
N GLY A 19 1.07 15.88 -5.74
CA GLY A 19 0.82 16.48 -7.06
C GLY A 19 1.73 15.94 -8.17
N ASP A 20 3.01 15.69 -7.84
CA ASP A 20 4.06 15.21 -8.74
C ASP A 20 4.63 13.82 -8.39
N LEU A 21 3.99 13.04 -7.49
CA LEU A 21 4.54 11.71 -7.18
C LEU A 21 4.41 10.79 -8.39
N GLU A 22 5.56 10.34 -8.88
CA GLU A 22 5.62 9.25 -9.84
C GLU A 22 5.30 7.95 -9.09
N ILE A 23 4.08 7.45 -9.27
CA ILE A 23 3.71 6.12 -8.79
C ILE A 23 4.34 5.11 -9.73
N THR A 24 5.17 4.22 -9.19
CA THR A 24 5.81 3.13 -9.91
C THR A 24 5.28 1.78 -9.42
N PRO A 25 5.52 0.67 -10.13
CA PRO A 25 5.14 -0.66 -9.65
C PRO A 25 5.73 -1.04 -8.29
N GLU A 26 6.84 -0.43 -7.90
CA GLU A 26 7.54 -0.64 -6.63
C GLU A 26 7.00 0.24 -5.49
N THR A 27 6.17 1.25 -5.78
CA THR A 27 5.60 2.15 -4.77
C THR A 27 4.85 1.34 -3.71
N ASP A 28 5.26 1.50 -2.46
CA ASP A 28 4.63 0.87 -1.30
C ASP A 28 3.40 1.66 -0.83
N LEU A 29 2.27 0.98 -0.68
CA LEU A 29 1.01 1.62 -0.34
C LEU A 29 1.00 2.26 1.05
N CYS A 30 1.74 1.73 2.02
CA CYS A 30 1.66 2.22 3.40
C CYS A 30 2.70 3.30 3.69
N ILE A 31 3.92 3.15 3.16
CA ILE A 31 5.04 4.03 3.48
C ILE A 31 5.17 5.12 2.42
N ASP A 32 5.24 4.74 1.14
CA ASP A 32 5.47 5.71 0.07
C ASP A 32 4.23 6.53 -0.23
N LEU A 33 3.03 6.10 0.18
CA LEU A 33 1.78 6.87 0.04
C LEU A 33 1.20 7.33 1.39
N GLU A 34 1.84 6.94 2.49
CA GLU A 34 1.42 7.24 3.86
C GLU A 34 -0.06 6.89 4.14
N LEU A 35 -0.59 5.83 3.51
CA LEU A 35 -1.99 5.46 3.66
C LEU A 35 -2.31 5.06 5.11
N SER A 36 -3.30 5.73 5.69
CA SER A 36 -3.89 5.33 6.96
C SER A 36 -4.60 3.97 6.86
N ASP A 37 -4.81 3.30 7.99
CA ASP A 37 -5.60 2.05 8.07
C ASP A 37 -6.94 2.15 7.36
N ARG A 38 -7.64 3.27 7.55
CA ARG A 38 -8.94 3.51 6.95
C ARG A 38 -8.84 3.72 5.45
N ALA A 39 -7.81 4.44 4.99
CA ALA A 39 -7.56 4.63 3.57
C ALA A 39 -7.18 3.32 2.88
N MET A 40 -6.36 2.48 3.51
CA MET A 40 -6.01 1.15 3.02
C MET A 40 -7.24 0.25 2.84
N LEU A 41 -8.13 0.20 3.85
CA LEU A 41 -9.36 -0.59 3.76
C LEU A 41 -10.30 -0.11 2.64
N ARG A 42 -10.47 1.22 2.50
CA ARG A 42 -11.26 1.80 1.41
C ARG A 42 -10.66 1.50 0.05
N LEU A 43 -9.33 1.66 -0.08
CA LEU A 43 -8.60 1.36 -1.32
C LEU A 43 -8.82 -0.09 -1.74
N MET A 44 -8.62 -1.05 -0.83
CA MET A 44 -8.79 -2.47 -1.14
C MET A 44 -10.23 -2.84 -1.49
N GLN A 45 -11.22 -2.24 -0.83
CA GLN A 45 -12.62 -2.43 -1.17
C GLN A 45 -12.94 -1.90 -2.58
N ARG A 46 -12.57 -0.65 -2.88
CA ARG A 46 -12.77 -0.05 -4.20
C ARG A 46 -12.03 -0.80 -5.31
N PHE A 47 -10.85 -1.30 -4.99
CA PHE A 47 -10.04 -2.15 -5.87
C PHE A 47 -10.79 -3.43 -6.23
N SER A 48 -11.33 -4.15 -5.23
CA SER A 48 -12.13 -5.35 -5.48
C SER A 48 -13.36 -5.05 -6.34
N GLU A 49 -14.10 -3.98 -6.03
CA GLU A 49 -15.31 -3.58 -6.76
C GLU A 49 -15.03 -3.15 -8.20
N SER A 50 -13.94 -2.41 -8.45
CA SER A 50 -13.65 -1.84 -9.77
C SER A 50 -12.98 -2.83 -10.72
N PHE A 51 -12.18 -3.75 -10.19
CA PHE A 51 -11.42 -4.71 -10.99
C PHE A 51 -11.96 -6.14 -10.91
N GLY A 52 -12.99 -6.39 -10.07
CA GLY A 52 -13.57 -7.72 -9.90
C GLY A 52 -12.60 -8.72 -9.25
N VAL A 53 -11.69 -8.23 -8.41
CA VAL A 53 -10.66 -9.04 -7.76
C VAL A 53 -11.19 -9.58 -6.44
N ASP A 54 -11.09 -10.90 -6.24
CA ASP A 54 -11.37 -11.52 -4.93
C ASP A 54 -10.26 -11.17 -3.94
N ILE A 55 -10.58 -10.36 -2.93
CA ILE A 55 -9.65 -9.93 -1.87
C ILE A 55 -9.83 -10.71 -0.56
N SER A 56 -10.55 -11.83 -0.56
CA SER A 56 -10.84 -12.59 0.66
C SER A 56 -9.59 -13.09 1.40
N ALA A 57 -8.49 -13.30 0.68
CA ALA A 57 -7.19 -13.69 1.23
C ALA A 57 -6.28 -12.49 1.58
N PHE A 58 -6.72 -11.25 1.37
CA PHE A 58 -5.93 -10.07 1.72
C PHE A 58 -5.88 -9.88 3.24
N ASP A 59 -4.67 -9.81 3.79
CA ASP A 59 -4.41 -9.48 5.19
C ASP A 59 -3.34 -8.38 5.28
N VAL A 60 -3.70 -7.20 5.77
CA VAL A 60 -2.76 -6.08 5.94
C VAL A 60 -1.69 -6.38 7.00
N ASP A 61 -2.00 -7.22 7.99
CA ASP A 61 -1.07 -7.59 9.06
C ASP A 61 0.01 -8.56 8.56
N TYR A 62 -0.23 -9.25 7.45
CA TYR A 62 0.78 -10.07 6.77
C TYR A 62 1.92 -9.23 6.21
N TYR A 63 1.60 -8.03 5.71
CA TYR A 63 2.58 -7.09 5.13
C TYR A 63 3.24 -6.23 6.20
N TYR A 64 2.46 -5.84 7.21
CA TYR A 64 2.91 -4.90 8.24
C TYR A 64 2.64 -5.48 9.64
N PRO A 65 3.35 -6.54 10.05
CA PRO A 65 3.12 -7.21 11.34
C PRO A 65 3.37 -6.28 12.54
N SER A 66 4.24 -5.28 12.36
CA SER A 66 4.51 -4.19 13.31
C SER A 66 3.30 -3.30 13.60
N ARG A 67 2.22 -3.33 12.79
CA ARG A 67 0.97 -2.60 13.06
C ARG A 67 0.27 -3.05 14.34
N LYS A 68 0.48 -4.30 14.76
CA LYS A 68 -0.06 -4.83 16.03
C LYS A 68 0.46 -4.09 17.27
N LEU A 69 1.54 -3.31 17.12
CA LEU A 69 2.13 -2.49 18.18
C LEU A 69 1.63 -1.03 18.20
N GLY A 70 0.75 -0.66 17.26
CA GLY A 70 0.13 0.66 17.15
C GLY A 70 0.59 1.43 15.91
N PHE A 71 -0.30 1.51 14.91
CA PHE A 71 -0.03 2.08 13.58
C PHE A 71 0.58 3.49 13.59
N GLY A 72 0.03 4.39 14.43
CA GLY A 72 0.53 5.76 14.52
C GLY A 72 1.97 5.83 15.07
N ARG A 73 2.35 4.92 15.97
CA ARG A 73 3.72 4.86 16.51
C ARG A 73 4.69 4.26 15.49
N PHE A 74 4.23 3.25 14.75
CA PHE A 74 4.98 2.65 13.64
C PHE A 74 5.31 3.67 12.55
N LEU A 75 4.32 4.42 12.05
CA LEU A 75 4.56 5.46 11.06
C LEU A 75 5.50 6.54 11.59
N VAL A 76 5.34 6.97 12.85
CA VAL A 76 6.26 7.94 13.47
C VAL A 76 7.70 7.42 13.57
N GLU A 77 7.91 6.13 13.84
CA GLU A 77 9.24 5.53 13.84
C GLU A 77 9.82 5.40 12.42
N VAL A 78 9.00 5.08 11.42
CA VAL A 78 9.42 5.01 10.01
C VAL A 78 9.77 6.41 9.48
N LEU A 79 8.92 7.42 9.75
CA LEU A 79 9.13 8.83 9.39
C LEU A 79 10.36 9.44 10.06
N LYS A 80 10.79 8.92 11.23
CA LYS A 80 12.03 9.35 11.90
C LYS A 80 13.30 8.81 11.25
N SER A 81 13.20 7.85 10.32
CA SER A 81 14.33 7.30 9.59
C SER A 81 14.10 7.29 8.06
N PRO A 82 13.93 8.45 7.40
CA PRO A 82 13.59 8.49 5.97
C PRO A 82 14.73 8.03 5.04
N PHE A 83 15.97 7.92 5.55
CA PHE A 83 17.20 8.01 4.74
C PHE A 83 18.15 6.80 4.78
N SER A 84 17.73 5.61 5.20
CA SER A 84 18.56 4.43 4.93
C SER A 84 17.74 3.26 4.39
N SER A 85 18.11 2.81 3.20
CA SER A 85 17.58 1.61 2.56
C SER A 85 17.65 0.40 3.51
N GLY A 86 18.67 0.33 4.36
CA GLY A 86 18.83 -0.74 5.36
C GLY A 86 17.89 -0.65 6.59
N ALA A 87 17.29 0.51 6.88
CA ALA A 87 16.24 0.62 7.89
C ALA A 87 14.87 0.29 7.30
N ARG A 88 14.64 0.65 6.02
CA ARG A 88 13.46 0.21 5.25
C ARG A 88 13.39 -1.31 5.18
N ASP A 89 14.49 -1.97 4.79
CA ASP A 89 14.58 -3.44 4.69
C ASP A 89 14.44 -4.17 6.04
N LYS A 90 14.78 -3.51 7.16
CA LYS A 90 14.61 -4.08 8.51
C LYS A 90 13.21 -3.90 9.09
N ILE A 91 12.48 -2.91 8.60
CA ILE A 91 11.11 -2.59 9.05
C ILE A 91 10.08 -3.26 8.14
N LEU A 92 10.41 -3.45 6.87
CA LEU A 92 9.56 -4.03 5.83
C LEU A 92 10.05 -5.45 5.54
N GLU A 93 9.51 -6.44 6.25
CA GLU A 93 9.73 -7.83 5.83
C GLU A 93 9.00 -8.12 4.50
N ARG A 94 7.89 -7.40 4.21
CA ARG A 94 7.01 -7.62 3.05
C ARG A 94 6.30 -6.33 2.60
N PRO A 95 6.84 -5.55 1.65
CA PRO A 95 6.15 -4.37 1.15
C PRO A 95 4.87 -4.75 0.41
N LEU A 96 3.82 -3.92 0.52
CA LEU A 96 2.58 -4.06 -0.25
C LEU A 96 2.62 -3.06 -1.40
N THR A 97 3.01 -3.52 -2.60
CA THR A 97 3.31 -2.62 -3.72
C THR A 97 2.22 -2.59 -4.80
N ILE A 98 2.28 -1.59 -5.68
CA ILE A 98 1.41 -1.46 -6.85
C ILE A 98 1.50 -2.69 -7.77
N ARG A 99 2.70 -3.26 -7.98
CA ARG A 99 2.89 -4.49 -8.77
C ARG A 99 2.05 -5.65 -8.24
N MET A 100 1.85 -5.73 -6.93
CA MET A 100 1.04 -6.79 -6.32
C MET A 100 -0.44 -6.62 -6.66
N MET A 101 -0.91 -5.37 -6.70
CA MET A 101 -2.27 -5.07 -7.15
C MET A 101 -2.44 -5.41 -8.64
N GLU A 102 -1.45 -5.10 -9.48
CA GLU A 102 -1.46 -5.50 -10.90
C GLU A 102 -1.55 -7.02 -11.06
N ALA A 103 -0.73 -7.77 -10.34
CA ALA A 103 -0.74 -9.23 -10.37
C ALA A 103 -2.11 -9.79 -9.92
N ALA A 104 -2.73 -9.19 -8.91
CA ALA A 104 -4.05 -9.60 -8.43
C ALA A 104 -5.16 -9.28 -9.44
N ILE A 105 -5.05 -8.19 -10.22
CA ILE A 105 -5.95 -7.91 -11.36
C ILE A 105 -5.81 -9.01 -12.42
N GLU A 106 -4.58 -9.35 -12.79
CA GLU A 106 -4.30 -10.39 -13.79
C GLU A 106 -4.81 -11.77 -13.37
N ALA A 107 -4.66 -12.10 -12.07
CA ALA A 107 -5.13 -13.36 -11.51
C ALA A 107 -6.66 -13.37 -11.21
N GLY A 108 -7.29 -12.21 -11.12
CA GLY A 108 -8.69 -12.05 -10.66
C GLY A 108 -8.89 -12.32 -9.17
N ARG A 109 -7.80 -12.48 -8.39
CA ARG A 109 -7.81 -12.78 -6.96
C ARG A 109 -6.51 -12.38 -6.30
N TRP A 110 -6.57 -12.15 -5.00
CA TRP A 110 -5.41 -11.86 -4.17
C TRP A 110 -4.76 -13.17 -3.70
N GLU A 111 -3.55 -13.48 -4.18
CA GLU A 111 -2.77 -14.66 -3.77
C GLU A 111 -1.31 -14.27 -3.54
N MET A 112 -0.96 -13.89 -2.31
CA MET A 112 0.37 -13.42 -1.94
C MET A 112 0.80 -13.96 -0.57
#